data_AF-A0AAD9IPQ3-F1
#
_entry.id   AF-A0AAD9IPQ3-F1
#
_cell.length_a   1.000
_cell.length_b   1.000
_cell.length_c   1.000
_cell.angle_alpha   90.00
_cell.angle_beta   90.00
_cell.angle_gamma   90.00
#
_symmetry.space_group_name_H-M   'P 1'
#
loop_
_entity.id
_entity.type
_entity.pdbx_description
1 polymer ?
#
loop_
_entity_poly.entity_id
_entity_poly.type
_entity_poly.pdbx_seq_one_letter_code
_entity_poly.pdbx_strand_id
1 'polypeptide(L)'
;MVDIFLLIFLGLLAVFHCSEAALAFKYNRAGFGSKSWLISWPYSLAMAGAVLEHSVEKAMFPSLASRPVMYLGLAMAIAGEALRKAAMVTAQGNFTHTIARHRRQDHQLIWNFFARRIALEERLLLRFFGDAYLRYRERTWSGIPGVP
;
A
#
# COMPACT_ATOMS: atom_id res chain seq x y z
N MET A 1 38.60 -14.45 -1.02
CA MET A 1 38.35 -13.22 -1.79
C MET A 1 36.85 -13.15 -1.99
N VAL A 2 36.16 -12.15 -1.45
CA VAL A 2 34.68 -12.07 -1.49
C VAL A 2 34.22 -11.92 -2.93
N ASP A 3 33.21 -12.68 -3.33
CA ASP A 3 32.66 -12.66 -4.69
C ASP A 3 31.89 -11.36 -4.96
N ILE A 4 32.07 -10.78 -6.15
CA ILE A 4 31.42 -9.51 -6.52
C ILE A 4 29.90 -9.65 -6.65
N PHE A 5 29.39 -10.78 -7.13
CA PHE A 5 27.95 -11.03 -7.25
C PHE A 5 27.31 -11.20 -5.88
N LEU A 6 28.00 -11.86 -4.95
CA LEU A 6 27.57 -11.94 -3.55
C LEU A 6 27.50 -10.54 -2.91
N LEU A 7 28.50 -9.68 -3.15
CA LEU A 7 28.47 -8.29 -2.67
C LEU A 7 27.30 -7.50 -3.27
N ILE A 8 27.04 -7.64 -4.57
CA ILE A 8 25.91 -7.01 -5.24
C ILE A 8 24.59 -7.49 -4.62
N PHE A 9 24.44 -8.79 -4.39
CA PHE A 9 23.26 -9.37 -3.76
C PHE A 9 23.01 -8.81 -2.35
N LEU A 10 24.04 -8.82 -1.49
CA LEU A 10 23.95 -8.26 -0.14
C LEU A 10 23.67 -6.75 -0.17
N GLY A 11 24.26 -6.03 -1.13
CA GLY A 11 24.02 -4.61 -1.37
C GLY A 11 22.55 -4.34 -1.75
N LEU A 12 22.00 -5.10 -2.70
CA LEU A 12 20.59 -4.99 -3.08
C LEU A 12 19.65 -5.30 -1.92
N LEU A 13 19.98 -6.30 -1.08
CA LEU A 13 19.21 -6.63 0.12
C LEU A 13 19.19 -5.45 1.10
N ALA A 14 20.36 -4.85 1.34
CA ALA A 14 20.50 -3.68 2.21
C ALA A 14 19.71 -2.48 1.65
N VAL A 15 19.87 -2.18 0.36
CA VAL A 15 19.12 -1.11 -0.31
C VAL A 15 17.63 -1.36 -0.20
N PHE A 16 17.16 -2.59 -0.44
CA PHE A 16 15.75 -2.97 -0.32
C PHE A 16 15.19 -2.65 1.06
N HIS A 17 15.81 -3.15 2.13
CA HIS A 17 15.30 -2.95 3.50
C HIS A 17 15.41 -1.50 3.96
N CYS A 18 16.54 -0.83 3.69
CA CYS A 18 16.75 0.55 4.10
C CYS A 18 15.77 1.50 3.40
N SER A 19 15.57 1.34 2.09
CA SER A 19 14.64 2.17 1.33
C SER A 19 13.18 1.91 1.72
N GLU A 20 12.81 0.66 1.99
CA GLU A 20 11.47 0.32 2.47
C GLU A 20 11.20 0.98 3.84
N ALA A 21 12.14 0.84 4.79
CA ALA A 21 12.02 1.44 6.11
C ALA A 21 11.99 2.98 6.04
N ALA A 22 12.81 3.60 5.18
CA ALA A 22 12.83 5.04 4.97
C ALA A 22 11.50 5.57 4.40
N LEU A 23 10.93 4.89 3.39
CA LEU A 23 9.64 5.27 2.82
C LEU A 23 8.49 5.04 3.79
N ALA A 24 8.50 3.94 4.55
CA ALA A 24 7.54 3.67 5.60
C ALA A 24 7.59 4.75 6.68
N PHE A 25 8.79 5.16 7.10
CA PHE A 25 8.98 6.25 8.06
C PHE A 25 8.48 7.60 7.51
N LYS A 26 8.75 7.89 6.23
CA LYS A 26 8.35 9.15 5.57
C LYS A 26 6.84 9.26 5.40
N TYR A 27 6.19 8.22 4.88
CA TYR A 27 4.78 8.29 4.48
C TYR A 27 3.81 7.69 5.51
N ASN A 28 4.26 6.82 6.42
CA ASN A 28 3.44 6.16 7.43
C ASN A 28 4.12 6.11 8.80
N ARG A 29 4.51 7.29 9.31
CA ARG A 29 5.25 7.43 10.58
C ARG A 29 4.51 6.85 11.79
N ALA A 30 3.18 6.96 11.82
CA ALA A 30 2.35 6.49 12.94
C ALA A 30 2.31 4.95 13.04
N GLY A 31 2.50 4.24 11.93
CA GLY A 31 2.55 2.77 11.90
C GLY A 31 3.96 2.19 11.85
N PHE A 32 5.00 3.02 12.02
CA PHE A 32 6.39 2.57 11.93
C PHE A 32 6.79 1.74 13.15
N GLY A 33 7.34 0.55 12.91
CA GLY A 33 7.83 -0.34 13.97
C GLY A 33 8.70 -1.46 13.41
N SER A 34 9.03 -2.46 14.23
CA SER A 34 9.94 -3.56 13.82
C SER A 34 9.45 -4.33 12.59
N LYS A 35 8.13 -4.38 12.37
CA LYS A 35 7.52 -5.03 11.20
C LYS A 35 7.73 -4.26 9.89
N SER A 36 8.03 -2.96 9.95
CA SER A 36 8.31 -2.13 8.77
C SER A 36 9.62 -2.52 8.09
N TRP A 37 10.54 -3.16 8.82
CA TRP A 37 11.80 -3.66 8.27
C TRP A 37 11.63 -4.91 7.39
N LEU A 38 10.49 -5.61 7.46
CA LEU A 38 10.21 -6.84 6.71
C LEU A 38 11.22 -7.98 6.95
N ILE A 39 11.92 -7.96 8.09
CA ILE A 39 12.85 -9.02 8.49
C ILE A 39 12.12 -9.95 9.45
N SER A 40 11.95 -11.20 9.06
CA SER A 40 11.37 -12.26 9.90
C SER A 40 12.37 -13.39 10.10
N TRP A 41 12.18 -14.19 11.15
CA TRP A 41 13.02 -15.36 11.40
C TRP A 41 13.12 -16.35 10.22
N PRO A 42 12.01 -16.83 9.62
CA PRO A 42 12.09 -17.74 8.48
C PRO A 42 12.75 -17.09 7.25
N TYR A 43 12.54 -15.79 7.05
CA TYR A 43 13.19 -15.03 6.00
C TYR A 43 14.71 -14.99 6.16
N SER A 44 15.19 -14.64 7.36
CA SER A 44 16.63 -14.58 7.65
C SER A 44 17.29 -15.94 7.44
N LEU A 45 16.62 -17.03 7.81
CA LEU A 45 17.12 -18.38 7.58
C LEU A 45 17.21 -18.72 6.09
N ALA A 46 16.17 -18.39 5.30
CA ALA A 46 16.19 -18.59 3.85
C ALA A 46 17.32 -17.78 3.19
N MET A 47 17.54 -16.55 3.64
CA MET A 47 18.58 -15.68 3.09
C MET A 47 19.99 -16.15 3.46
N ALA A 48 20.18 -16.65 4.68
CA ALA A 48 21.42 -17.30 5.08
C ALA A 48 21.67 -18.60 4.29
N GLY A 49 20.60 -19.37 4.05
CA GLY A 49 20.62 -20.55 3.19
C GLY A 49 21.09 -20.23 1.77
N ALA A 50 20.54 -19.19 1.14
CA ALA A 50 20.95 -18.77 -0.20
C ALA A 50 22.42 -18.35 -0.29
N VAL A 51 22.93 -17.64 0.73
CA VAL A 51 24.36 -17.27 0.81
C VAL A 51 25.25 -18.51 0.98
N LEU A 52 24.82 -19.47 1.81
CA LEU A 52 25.52 -20.74 2.00
C LEU A 52 25.51 -21.57 0.72
N GLU A 53 24.37 -21.72 0.06
CA GLU A 53 24.20 -22.43 -1.19
C GLU A 53 25.14 -21.88 -2.26
N HIS A 54 25.14 -20.55 -2.48
CA HIS A 54 26.05 -19.91 -3.41
C HIS A 54 27.53 -20.15 -3.08
N SER A 55 27.88 -20.11 -1.79
CA SER A 55 29.26 -20.33 -1.33
C SER A 55 29.72 -21.79 -1.57
N VAL A 56 28.83 -22.75 -1.34
CA VAL A 56 29.08 -24.19 -1.56
C VAL A 56 29.14 -24.50 -3.06
N GLU A 57 28.20 -24.00 -3.86
CA GLU A 57 28.18 -24.19 -5.32
C GLU A 57 29.47 -23.69 -5.93
N LYS A 58 29.92 -22.49 -5.54
CA LYS A 58 31.18 -21.94 -6.06
C LYS A 58 32.40 -22.77 -5.66
N ALA A 59 32.40 -23.36 -4.46
CA ALA A 59 33.52 -24.17 -3.98
C ALA A 59 33.60 -25.54 -4.65
N MET A 60 32.45 -26.18 -4.91
CA MET A 60 32.39 -27.57 -5.41
C MET A 60 32.12 -27.66 -6.91
N PHE A 61 31.37 -26.71 -7.48
CA PHE A 61 30.83 -26.77 -8.84
C PHE A 61 30.88 -25.39 -9.56
N PRO A 62 32.08 -24.83 -9.79
CA PRO A 62 32.21 -23.48 -10.39
C PRO A 62 31.65 -23.35 -11.81
N SER A 63 31.34 -24.45 -12.50
CA SER A 63 30.77 -24.46 -13.85
C SER A 63 29.26 -24.18 -13.91
N LEU A 64 28.53 -24.32 -12.79
CA LEU A 64 27.08 -24.06 -12.76
C LEU A 64 26.73 -22.56 -12.79
N ALA A 65 27.66 -21.71 -12.35
CA ALA A 65 27.46 -20.27 -12.26
C ALA A 65 27.49 -19.60 -13.65
N SER A 66 26.34 -19.54 -14.32
CA SER A 66 26.21 -18.89 -15.63
C SER A 66 26.04 -17.36 -15.51
N ARG A 67 26.98 -16.61 -16.09
CA ARG A 67 26.97 -15.14 -16.08
C ARG A 67 25.70 -14.51 -16.67
N PRO A 68 25.11 -14.99 -17.78
CA PRO A 68 23.89 -14.40 -18.33
C PRO A 68 22.68 -14.48 -17.39
N VAL A 69 22.52 -15.61 -16.69
CA VAL A 69 21.42 -15.79 -15.72
C VAL A 69 21.57 -14.84 -14.54
N MET A 70 22.80 -14.62 -14.06
CA MET A 70 23.06 -13.65 -12.99
C MET A 70 22.70 -12.21 -13.40
N TYR A 71 23.05 -11.79 -14.63
CA TYR A 71 22.68 -10.46 -15.12
C TYR A 71 21.18 -10.30 -15.33
N LEU A 72 20.49 -11.35 -15.78
CA LEU A 72 19.03 -11.37 -15.88
C LEU A 72 18.40 -11.20 -14.49
N GLY A 73 18.86 -11.96 -13.49
CA GLY A 73 18.40 -11.84 -12.11
C GLY A 73 18.65 -10.44 -11.52
N LEU A 74 19.82 -9.85 -11.79
CA LEU A 74 20.14 -8.48 -11.39
C LEU A 74 19.19 -7.46 -12.01
N ALA A 75 18.93 -7.56 -13.32
CA ALA A 75 18.00 -6.67 -14.02
C ALA A 75 16.58 -6.79 -13.45
N MET A 76 16.12 -8.01 -13.20
CA MET A 76 14.81 -8.28 -12.57
C MET A 76 14.74 -7.70 -11.15
N ALA A 77 15.78 -7.84 -10.33
CA ALA A 77 15.83 -7.32 -8.97
C ALA A 77 15.74 -5.79 -8.95
N ILE A 78 16.51 -5.10 -9.80
CA ILE A 78 16.47 -3.63 -9.93
C ILE A 78 15.09 -3.16 -10.40
N ALA A 79 14.52 -3.81 -11.42
CA ALA A 79 13.20 -3.47 -11.93
C ALA A 79 12.10 -3.66 -10.86
N GLY A 80 12.11 -4.80 -10.16
CA GLY A 80 11.18 -5.10 -9.08
C GLY A 80 11.30 -4.11 -7.91
N GLU A 81 12.52 -3.73 -7.56
CA GLU A 81 12.78 -2.70 -6.56
C GLU A 81 12.19 -1.35 -6.97
N ALA A 82 12.47 -0.88 -8.19
CA ALA A 82 11.94 0.38 -8.70
C ALA A 82 10.41 0.40 -8.71
N LEU A 83 9.78 -0.68 -9.22
CA LEU A 83 8.32 -0.82 -9.25
C LEU A 83 7.72 -0.75 -7.85
N ARG A 84 8.32 -1.45 -6.88
CA ARG A 84 7.83 -1.45 -5.50
C ARG A 84 7.88 -0.05 -4.89
N LYS A 85 8.99 0.67 -5.09
CA LYS A 85 9.14 2.02 -4.54
C LYS A 85 8.22 3.01 -5.23
N ALA A 86 8.03 2.90 -6.54
CA ALA A 86 7.06 3.68 -7.28
C ALA A 86 5.65 3.48 -6.73
N ALA A 87 5.24 2.24 -6.45
CA ALA A 87 3.95 1.93 -5.86
C ALA A 87 3.79 2.56 -4.45
N MET A 88 4.81 2.45 -3.60
CA MET A 88 4.81 3.05 -2.26
C MET A 88 4.73 4.58 -2.31
N VAL A 89 5.50 5.22 -3.19
CA VAL A 89 5.50 6.67 -3.37
C VAL A 89 4.17 7.15 -3.95
N THR A 90 3.54 6.37 -4.83
CA THR A 90 2.22 6.70 -5.39
C THR A 90 1.11 6.55 -4.36
N ALA A 91 1.15 5.50 -3.54
CA ALA A 91 0.14 5.25 -2.51
C ALA A 91 0.33 6.11 -1.24
N GLN A 92 1.54 6.64 -1.00
CA GLN A 92 1.88 7.50 0.15
C GLN A 92 1.34 6.94 1.48
N GLY A 93 0.62 7.76 2.27
CA GLY A 93 0.05 7.37 3.56
C GLY A 93 -1.12 6.37 3.48
N ASN A 94 -1.55 6.00 2.27
CA ASN A 94 -2.48 4.88 2.07
C ASN A 94 -1.75 3.54 1.98
N PHE A 95 -0.42 3.54 1.81
CA PHE A 95 0.39 2.34 1.83
C PHE A 95 0.68 1.92 3.28
N THR A 96 0.09 0.82 3.71
CA THR A 96 0.36 0.20 5.02
C THR A 96 0.97 -1.18 4.82
N HIS A 97 2.05 -1.50 5.56
CA HIS A 97 2.69 -2.82 5.48
C HIS A 97 1.77 -3.95 6.00
N THR A 98 0.86 -3.60 6.91
CA THR A 98 -0.23 -4.45 7.36
C THR A 98 -1.46 -4.16 6.51
N ILE A 99 -2.07 -5.22 5.96
CA ILE A 99 -3.32 -5.13 5.21
C ILE A 99 -4.41 -4.65 6.17
N ALA A 100 -4.96 -3.47 5.90
CA ALA A 100 -6.10 -2.95 6.65
C ALA A 100 -7.34 -3.83 6.35
N ARG A 101 -7.77 -4.63 7.32
CA ARG A 101 -8.98 -5.47 7.21
C ARG A 101 -10.28 -4.71 7.52
N HIS A 102 -10.19 -3.52 8.10
CA HIS A 102 -11.34 -2.67 8.42
C HIS A 102 -11.30 -1.38 7.59
N ARG A 103 -12.41 -1.04 6.92
CA ARG A 103 -12.64 0.27 6.31
C ARG A 103 -12.53 1.35 7.39
N ARG A 104 -11.83 2.46 7.12
CA ARG A 104 -11.84 3.64 8.01
C ARG A 104 -13.29 4.12 8.18
N GLN A 105 -13.69 4.33 9.43
CA GLN A 105 -15.05 4.72 9.82
C GLN A 105 -15.44 6.15 9.42
N ASP A 106 -14.56 6.92 8.76
CA ASP A 106 -14.88 8.28 8.28
C ASP A 106 -15.64 8.29 6.94
N HIS A 107 -15.81 7.13 6.31
CA HIS A 107 -16.64 7.01 5.13
C HIS A 107 -18.10 7.17 5.55
N GLN A 108 -18.57 8.41 5.60
CA GLN A 108 -19.99 8.68 5.66
C GLN A 108 -20.61 7.99 4.45
N LEU A 109 -21.52 7.04 4.71
CA LEU A 109 -22.35 6.48 3.66
C LEU A 109 -22.93 7.65 2.86
N ILE A 110 -22.77 7.62 1.54
CA ILE A 110 -23.24 8.67 0.63
C ILE A 110 -24.71 9.03 0.94
N TRP A 111 -25.50 8.02 1.34
CA TRP A 111 -26.89 8.17 1.75
C TRP A 111 -27.09 9.10 2.97
N ASN A 112 -26.27 8.99 4.02
CA ASN A 112 -26.38 9.83 5.22
C ASN A 112 -26.04 11.29 4.92
N PHE A 113 -25.11 11.53 3.99
CA PHE A 113 -24.76 12.87 3.53
C PHE A 113 -25.96 13.53 2.81
N PHE A 114 -26.55 12.83 1.83
CA PHE A 114 -27.71 13.35 1.09
C PHE A 114 -28.94 13.53 1.98
N ALA A 115 -29.26 12.57 2.86
CA ALA A 115 -30.39 12.67 3.77
C ALA A 115 -30.29 13.90 4.69
N ARG A 116 -29.11 14.16 5.25
CA ARG A 116 -28.89 15.32 6.14
C ARG A 116 -28.97 16.65 5.39
N ARG A 117 -28.47 16.69 4.15
CA ARG A 117 -28.52 17.90 3.31
C ARG A 117 -29.95 18.23 2.87
N ILE A 118 -30.70 17.25 2.40
CA ILE A 118 -32.09 17.45 1.96
C ILE A 118 -32.96 17.90 3.12
N ALA A 119 -32.82 17.33 4.31
CA ALA A 119 -33.57 17.77 5.49
C ALA A 119 -33.32 19.24 5.87
N LEU A 120 -32.11 19.77 5.61
CA LEU A 120 -31.80 21.18 5.82
C LEU A 120 -32.42 22.06 4.72
N GLU A 121 -32.29 21.65 3.46
CA GLU A 121 -32.87 22.37 2.31
C GLU A 121 -34.40 22.44 2.42
N GLU A 122 -35.08 21.35 2.80
CA GLU A 122 -36.53 21.31 3.04
C GLU A 122 -36.98 22.32 4.12
N ARG A 123 -36.24 22.42 5.23
CA ARG A 123 -36.55 23.39 6.30
C ARG A 123 -36.40 24.83 5.80
N LEU A 124 -35.42 25.10 4.95
CA LEU A 124 -35.23 26.41 4.34
C LEU A 124 -36.36 26.72 3.35
N LEU A 125 -36.75 25.75 2.52
CA LEU A 125 -37.87 25.91 1.58
C LEU A 125 -39.19 26.16 2.30
N LEU A 126 -39.46 25.44 3.40
CA LEU A 126 -40.60 25.73 4.27
C LEU A 126 -40.52 27.14 4.87
N ARG A 127 -39.33 27.59 5.27
CA ARG A 127 -39.14 28.94 5.83
C ARG A 127 -39.35 30.05 4.79
N PHE A 128 -38.96 29.83 3.53
CA PHE A 128 -39.07 30.83 2.47
C PHE A 128 -40.46 30.84 1.80
N PHE A 129 -41.08 29.68 1.64
CA PHE A 129 -42.28 29.53 0.80
C PHE A 129 -43.52 29.03 1.57
N GLY A 130 -43.37 28.62 2.83
CA GLY A 130 -44.48 28.23 3.70
C GLY A 130 -45.40 27.20 3.07
N ASP A 131 -46.71 27.48 3.10
CA ASP A 131 -47.76 26.59 2.60
C ASP A 131 -47.65 26.31 1.09
N ALA A 132 -47.02 27.20 0.32
CA ALA A 132 -46.80 26.95 -1.11
C ALA A 132 -45.86 25.76 -1.32
N TYR A 133 -44.83 25.62 -0.48
CA TYR A 133 -43.92 24.46 -0.53
C TYR A 133 -44.60 23.18 0.00
N LEU A 134 -45.45 23.28 1.03
CA LEU A 134 -46.21 22.12 1.51
C LEU A 134 -47.08 21.51 0.40
N ARG A 135 -47.83 22.35 -0.32
CA ARG A 135 -48.64 21.91 -1.47
C ARG A 135 -47.81 21.33 -2.61
N TYR A 136 -46.60 21.86 -2.82
CA TYR A 136 -45.67 21.33 -3.83
C TYR A 136 -45.12 19.96 -3.42
N ARG A 137 -44.74 19.79 -2.16
CA ARG A 137 -44.19 18.54 -1.60
C ARG A 137 -45.20 17.39 -1.65
N GLU A 138 -46.48 17.67 -1.41
CA GLU A 138 -47.55 16.67 -1.53
C GLU A 138 -47.69 16.09 -2.95
N ARG A 139 -47.25 16.83 -3.98
CA ARG A 139 -47.42 16.46 -5.39
C ARG A 139 -46.15 15.92 -6.03
N THR A 140 -44.99 16.13 -5.40
CA THR A 140 -43.69 15.88 -6.01
C THR A 140 -42.84 15.02 -5.10
N TRP A 141 -42.61 13.78 -5.52
CA TRP A 141 -41.71 12.89 -4.82
C TRP A 141 -40.25 13.34 -4.98
N SER A 142 -39.47 13.20 -3.91
CA SER A 142 -38.04 13.59 -3.84
C SER A 142 -37.12 12.79 -4.77
N GLY A 143 -37.57 11.63 -5.27
CA GLY A 143 -36.76 10.72 -6.09
C GLY A 143 -35.77 9.87 -5.30
N ILE A 144 -35.66 10.07 -3.97
CA ILE A 144 -34.73 9.33 -3.10
C ILE A 144 -35.53 8.41 -2.18
N PRO A 145 -35.31 7.08 -2.25
CA PRO A 145 -35.98 6.13 -1.36
C PRO A 145 -35.70 6.47 0.12
N GLY A 146 -36.76 6.65 0.91
CA GLY A 146 -36.68 6.93 2.35
C GLY A 146 -36.56 8.40 2.74
N VAL A 147 -36.66 9.33 1.79
CA VAL A 147 -36.82 10.77 2.04
C VAL A 147 -38.24 11.17 1.66
N PRO A 148 -39.06 11.69 2.60
CA PRO A 148 -40.45 12.08 2.34
C PRO A 148 -40.57 13.22 1.32
#